data_AF-A0A7J2J5R6-F1
#
_entry.id   AF-A0A7J2J5R6-F1
#
_cell.length_a   1.000
_cell.length_b   1.000
_cell.length_c   1.000
_cell.angle_alpha   90.00
_cell.angle_beta   90.00
_cell.angle_gamma   90.00
#
_symmetry.space_group_name_H-M   'P 1'
#
loop_
_entity.id
_entity.type
_entity.pdbx_description
1 polymer ?
#
loop_
_entity_poly.entity_id
_entity_poly.type
_entity_poly.pdbx_seq_one_letter_code
_entity_poly.pdbx_strand_id
1 'polypeptide(L)' 'QCIHGRVNMNVYSRGRELLKMGVIPGEDMIPEVAMVKLMYVLGKTEDLREVRKLMLTNMRGEIGKRSPINA' A
#
# COMPACT_ATOMS: atom_id res chain seq x y z
N GLN A 1 -3.82 0.17 -15.23
CA GLN A 1 -4.24 0.61 -13.87
C GLN A 1 -4.04 2.12 -13.78
N CYS A 2 -4.78 2.82 -12.92
CA CYS A 2 -4.63 4.27 -12.76
C CYS A 2 -3.31 4.62 -12.07
N ILE A 3 -2.60 5.65 -12.56
CA ILE A 3 -1.37 6.17 -11.92
C ILE A 3 -1.70 7.04 -10.71
N HIS A 4 -2.79 7.80 -10.80
CA HIS A 4 -3.20 8.74 -9.76
C HIS A 4 -4.39 8.19 -8.98
N GLY A 5 -4.35 8.38 -7.66
CA GLY A 5 -5.44 8.06 -6.76
C GLY A 5 -4.98 7.32 -5.50
N ARG A 6 -5.93 7.10 -4.59
CA ARG A 6 -5.73 6.29 -3.39
C ARG A 6 -6.56 5.03 -3.48
N VAL A 7 -5.91 3.89 -3.25
CA VAL A 7 -6.58 2.60 -3.13
C VAL A 7 -7.47 2.59 -1.90
N ASN A 8 -8.77 2.36 -2.08
CA ASN A 8 -9.70 2.10 -0.98
C ASN A 8 -10.48 0.80 -1.24
N MET A 9 -10.01 -0.28 -0.62
CA MET A 9 -10.61 -1.61 -0.78
C MET A 9 -11.89 -1.82 0.04
N ASN A 10 -12.33 -0.85 0.84
CA ASN A 10 -13.54 -0.97 1.64
C ASN A 10 -14.82 -0.65 0.86
N VAL A 11 -14.72 0.10 -0.24
CA VAL A 11 -15.88 0.59 -1.01
C VAL A 11 -16.65 -0.55 -1.67
N TYR A 12 -15.96 -1.39 -2.45
CA TYR A 12 -16.58 -2.44 -3.26
C TYR A 12 -16.45 -3.81 -2.62
N SER A 13 -17.43 -4.69 -2.84
CA SER A 13 -17.47 -6.06 -2.30
C SER A 13 -16.20 -6.85 -2.61
N ARG A 14 -15.73 -6.77 -3.86
CA ARG A 14 -14.48 -7.41 -4.31
C ARG A 14 -13.25 -6.93 -3.56
N GLY A 15 -13.18 -5.63 -3.24
CA GLY A 15 -12.10 -5.09 -2.41
C GLY A 15 -12.12 -5.69 -1.01
N ARG A 16 -13.30 -5.81 -0.40
CA ARG A 16 -13.46 -6.42 0.92
C ARG A 16 -13.12 -7.92 0.92
N GLU A 17 -13.44 -8.64 -0.16
CA GLU A 17 -13.02 -10.05 -0.33
C GLU A 17 -11.49 -10.18 -0.34
N LEU A 18 -10.80 -9.33 -1.11
CA LEU A 18 -9.32 -9.32 -1.14
C LEU A 18 -8.71 -8.97 0.22
N LEU A 19 -9.30 -8.03 0.97
CA LEU A 19 -8.87 -7.73 2.34
C LEU A 19 -9.01 -8.95 3.26
N LYS A 20 -10.10 -9.72 3.14
CA LYS A 20 -10.31 -10.98 3.90
C LYS A 20 -9.28 -12.04 3.53
N MET A 21 -8.76 -12.04 2.31
CA MET A 21 -7.68 -12.93 1.86
C MET A 21 -6.28 -12.46 2.33
N GLY A 22 -6.18 -11.33 3.02
CA GLY A 22 -4.91 -10.81 3.55
C GLY A 22 -4.19 -9.83 2.63
N VAL A 23 -4.80 -9.38 1.52
CA VAL A 23 -4.20 -8.36 0.64
C VAL A 23 -3.96 -7.07 1.41
N ILE A 24 -2.81 -6.45 1.17
CA ILE A 24 -2.38 -5.20 1.79
C ILE A 24 -2.69 -4.05 0.81
N PRO A 25 -3.54 -3.07 1.17
CA PRO A 25 -3.79 -1.90 0.32
C PRO A 25 -2.55 -1.00 0.29
N GLY A 26 -2.16 -0.54 -0.91
CA GLY A 26 -0.97 0.29 -1.11
C GLY A 26 -1.16 1.79 -0.86
N GLU A 27 -2.31 2.21 -0.30
CA GLU A 27 -2.68 3.62 -0.12
C GLU A 27 -2.57 4.41 -1.45
N ASP A 28 -1.78 5.48 -1.50
CA ASP A 28 -1.48 6.28 -2.68
C ASP A 28 -0.05 6.08 -3.21
N MET A 29 0.63 4.98 -2.84
CA MET A 29 1.91 4.61 -3.45
C MET A 29 1.73 4.31 -4.94
N ILE A 30 2.65 4.80 -5.76
CA ILE A 30 2.75 4.33 -7.15
C ILE A 30 3.19 2.86 -7.18
N PRO A 31 2.71 2.06 -8.15
CA PRO A 31 2.98 0.62 -8.20
C PRO A 31 4.48 0.26 -8.16
N GLU A 32 5.32 1.03 -8.86
CA GLU A 32 6.76 0.83 -8.93
C GLU A 32 7.43 1.03 -7.56
N VAL A 33 7.00 2.04 -6.80
CA VAL A 33 7.51 2.30 -5.45
C VAL A 33 7.04 1.23 -4.48
N ALA A 34 5.78 0.76 -4.60
CA ALA A 34 5.30 -0.35 -3.79
C ALA A 34 6.11 -1.63 -4.04
N MET A 35 6.48 -1.92 -5.29
CA MET A 35 7.33 -3.07 -5.64
C MET A 35 8.72 -2.96 -5.02
N VAL A 36 9.41 -1.82 -5.19
CA VAL A 36 10.76 -1.61 -4.64
C VAL A 36 10.73 -1.61 -3.10
N LYS A 37 9.70 -1.00 -2.50
CA LYS A 37 9.53 -1.02 -1.04
C LYS A 37 9.32 -2.44 -0.53
N LEU A 38 8.54 -3.26 -1.23
CA LEU A 38 8.34 -4.66 -0.84
C LEU A 38 9.64 -5.45 -0.90
N MET A 39 10.45 -5.29 -1.95
CA MET A 39 11.78 -5.91 -2.04
C MET A 39 12.68 -5.51 -0.86
N TYR A 40 12.68 -4.22 -0.51
CA TYR A 40 13.44 -3.72 0.64
C TYR A 40 12.94 -4.32 1.97
N VAL A 41 11.62 -4.32 2.20
CA VAL A 41 11.00 -4.80 3.44
C VAL A 41 11.23 -6.31 3.63
N LEU A 42 11.09 -7.11 2.57
CA LEU A 42 11.37 -8.54 2.62
C LEU A 42 12.86 -8.83 2.88
N GLY A 43 13.77 -7.92 2.49
CA GLY A 43 15.17 -7.99 2.90
C GLY A 43 15.44 -7.63 4.37
N LYS A 44 14.42 -7.22 5.14
CA LYS A 44 14.52 -6.86 6.56
C LYS A 44 13.79 -7.81 7.49
N THR A 45 12.72 -8.45 7.04
CA THR A 45 11.91 -9.35 7.86
C THR A 45 11.12 -10.33 7.01
N GLU A 46 10.93 -11.54 7.52
CA GLU A 46 10.05 -12.57 6.96
C GLU A 46 8.70 -12.64 7.70
N ASP A 47 8.54 -11.93 8.83
CA ASP A 47 7.26 -11.86 9.53
C ASP A 47 6.26 -11.00 8.74
N LEU A 48 5.25 -11.66 8.17
CA LEU A 48 4.19 -11.02 7.40
C LEU A 48 3.45 -9.91 8.16
N ARG A 49 3.39 -9.97 9.50
CA ARG A 49 2.79 -8.89 10.31
C ARG A 49 3.65 -7.64 10.28
N GLU A 50 4.96 -7.81 10.39
CA GLU A 50 5.91 -6.70 10.30
C GLU A 50 6.03 -6.20 8.86
N VAL A 51 5.99 -7.09 7.84
CA VAL A 51 5.91 -6.69 6.43
C VAL A 51 4.71 -5.79 6.19
N ARG A 52 3.51 -6.20 6.66
CA ARG A 52 2.29 -5.40 6.55
C ARG A 52 2.43 -4.03 7.20
N LYS A 53 2.98 -3.99 8.41
CA LYS A 53 3.21 -2.75 9.15
C LYS A 53 4.18 -1.83 8.41
N LEU A 54 5.30 -2.35 7.93
CA LEU A 54 6.33 -1.57 7.21
C LEU A 54 5.81 -1.07 5.86
N MET A 55 5.07 -1.89 5.12
CA MET A 55 4.44 -1.49 3.85
C MET A 55 3.46 -0.33 4.04
N LEU A 56 2.70 -0.32 5.15
CA LEU A 56 1.74 0.73 5.48
C LEU A 56 2.33 1.92 6.25
N THR A 57 3.59 1.85 6.67
CA THR A 57 4.29 2.95 7.35
C THR A 57 4.96 3.85 6.32
N ASN A 58 4.69 5.15 6.35
CA ASN A 58 5.43 6.10 5.52
C ASN A 58 6.89 6.23 5.99
N MET A 59 7.85 5.89 5.12
CA MET A 59 9.28 5.91 5.44
C MET A 59 10.02 7.07 4.78
N ARG A 60 9.66 7.45 3.55
CA ARG A 60 10.38 8.41 2.69
C ARG A 60 9.45 9.29 1.83
N GLY A 61 8.19 9.43 2.23
CA GLY A 61 7.20 10.26 1.53
C GLY A 61 6.34 9.50 0.52
N GLU A 62 6.45 8.17 0.45
CA GLU A 62 5.73 7.34 -0.51
C GLU A 62 4.24 7.18 -0.20
N ILE A 63 3.80 7.50 1.01
CA ILE A 63 2.37 7.48 1.41
C ILE A 63 1.97 8.86 1.92
N GLY A 64 0.98 9.46 1.27
CA GLY A 64 0.34 10.69 1.72
C GLY A 64 -0.67 10.42 2.85
N LYS A 65 -0.97 11.44 3.66
CA LYS A 65 -2.12 11.39 4.60
C LYS A 65 -3.46 11.68 3.91
N ARG A 66 -3.42 12.45 2.81
CA ARG A 66 -4.57 12.91 2.02
C ARG A 66 -4.09 13.23 0.61
N SER A 67 -5.00 13.13 -0.36
CA SER A 67 -4.75 13.58 -1.73
C SER A 67 -5.12 15.06 -1.85
N PRO A 68 -4.18 15.97 -2.12
CA PRO A 68 -4.51 17.37 -2.37
C PRO A 68 -5.11 17.53 -3.78
N ILE A 69 -5.91 18.59 -3.97
CA ILE A 69 -6.55 18.88 -5.26
C ILE A 69 -5.52 19.29 -6.33
N ASN A 70 -4.39 19.84 -5.90
CA ASN A 70 -3.35 20.42 -6.76
C ASN A 70 -2.05 19.59 -6.76
N ALA A 71 -2.15 18.27 -6.57
CA ALA A 71 -0.99 17.36 -6.59
C ALA A 71 -0.41 17.24 -8.01
#